data_AF-A0A157SAR3-F1
#
_entry.id   AF-A0A157SAR3-F1
#
_cell.length_a   1.000
_cell.length_b   1.000
_cell.length_c   1.000
_cell.angle_alpha   90.00
_cell.angle_beta   90.00
_cell.angle_gamma   90.00
#
_symmetry.space_group_name_H-M   'P 1'
#
loop_
_entity.id
_entity.type
_entity.pdbx_description
1 polymer ?
#
loop_
_entity_poly.entity_id
_entity_poly.type
_entity_poly.pdbx_seq_one_letter_code
_entity_poly.pdbx_strand_id
1 'polypeptide(L)'
;MPFVHRDDGAREMLGTIELTDEEMALLSEIDFNWRSHDDLRRSCERAGELAPMLLRRDAIPANRLRYFDDPEYNGGKKSRMEIFAGNGTLGDEIFSHGNFLKYLRYFIHGADLPDQIKQEMARAVGDPAYFTSGDLEPIRQMARRLARSTGRGAECADAFFQLMSDIGVGPDYAESVRKTVKTVR
;
A
#
# COMPACT_ATOMS: atom_id res chain seq x y z
N MET A 1 -32.93 1.15 -21.13
CA MET A 1 -32.39 0.25 -20.08
C MET A 1 -31.33 1.03 -19.33
N PRO A 2 -31.54 1.46 -18.08
CA PRO A 2 -30.49 2.15 -17.36
C PRO A 2 -29.45 1.11 -16.91
N PHE A 3 -28.20 1.37 -17.26
CA PHE A 3 -27.06 0.63 -16.75
C PHE A 3 -26.99 0.89 -15.24
N VAL A 4 -27.14 -0.18 -14.47
CA VAL A 4 -26.85 -0.18 -13.04
C VAL A 4 -25.33 0.03 -12.93
N HIS A 5 -24.91 1.20 -12.46
CA HIS A 5 -23.54 1.39 -12.00
C HIS A 5 -23.35 0.41 -10.83
N ARG A 6 -22.65 -0.69 -11.10
CA ARG A 6 -22.15 -1.53 -10.01
C ARG A 6 -20.97 -0.80 -9.40
N ASP A 7 -21.11 -0.46 -8.12
CA ASP A 7 -20.05 -0.03 -7.21
C ASP A 7 -19.06 -1.18 -6.93
N ASP A 8 -18.49 -1.79 -7.98
CA ASP A 8 -17.53 -2.90 -7.85
C ASP A 8 -16.06 -2.41 -7.83
N GLY A 9 -15.79 -1.17 -8.30
CA GLY A 9 -14.41 -0.65 -8.42
C GLY A 9 -13.68 -0.44 -7.09
N ALA A 10 -14.38 -0.08 -6.01
CA ALA A 10 -13.75 0.13 -4.70
C ALA A 10 -13.40 -1.19 -3.99
N ARG A 11 -14.04 -2.31 -4.35
CA ARG A 11 -13.78 -3.62 -3.73
C ARG A 11 -12.51 -4.28 -4.28
N GLU A 12 -12.22 -4.09 -5.57
CA GLU A 12 -11.01 -4.64 -6.20
C GLU A 12 -9.74 -3.94 -5.70
N MET A 13 -9.81 -2.63 -5.38
CA MET A 13 -8.62 -1.84 -5.02
C MET A 13 -8.08 -2.08 -3.59
N LEU A 14 -8.89 -2.65 -2.69
CA LEU A 14 -8.49 -2.91 -1.29
C LEU A 14 -7.83 -4.29 -1.08
N GLY A 15 -7.93 -5.15 -2.10
CA GLY A 15 -7.58 -6.56 -2.05
C GLY A 15 -6.23 -6.90 -2.66
N THR A 16 -5.97 -8.20 -2.77
CA THR A 16 -4.82 -8.70 -3.53
C THR A 16 -5.11 -8.61 -5.03
N ILE A 17 -4.14 -8.16 -5.81
CA ILE A 17 -4.26 -8.11 -7.28
C ILE A 17 -4.35 -9.53 -7.86
N GLU A 18 -4.92 -9.66 -9.06
CA GLU A 18 -4.89 -10.93 -9.77
C GLU A 18 -3.47 -11.24 -10.26
N LEU A 19 -3.05 -12.49 -10.07
CA LEU A 19 -1.75 -13.01 -10.47
C LEU A 19 -1.93 -14.15 -11.46
N THR A 20 -1.07 -14.21 -12.47
CA THR A 20 -0.92 -15.39 -13.33
C THR A 20 -0.27 -16.54 -12.55
N ASP A 21 -0.36 -17.76 -13.08
CA ASP A 21 0.26 -18.94 -12.45
C ASP A 21 1.77 -18.78 -12.26
N GLU A 22 2.46 -18.16 -13.22
CA GLU A 22 3.90 -17.89 -13.16
C GLU A 22 4.26 -16.88 -12.07
N GLU A 23 3.50 -15.78 -11.98
CA GLU A 23 3.69 -14.75 -10.94
C GLU A 23 3.37 -15.30 -9.55
N MET A 24 2.36 -16.16 -9.44
CA MET A 24 2.00 -16.82 -8.19
C MET A 24 3.09 -17.79 -7.73
N ALA A 25 3.71 -18.52 -8.67
CA ALA A 25 4.86 -19.37 -8.38
C ALA A 25 6.03 -18.55 -7.83
N LEU A 26 6.38 -17.43 -8.47
CA LEU A 26 7.43 -16.52 -7.96
C LEU A 26 7.09 -15.96 -6.58
N LEU A 27 5.84 -15.49 -6.38
CA LEU A 27 5.40 -14.96 -5.10
C LEU A 27 5.49 -15.98 -3.98
N SER A 28 5.21 -17.26 -4.26
CA SER A 28 5.28 -18.34 -3.27
C SER A 28 6.69 -18.59 -2.72
N GLU A 29 7.72 -18.12 -3.43
CA GLU A 29 9.13 -18.22 -3.03
C GLU A 29 9.63 -16.97 -2.28
N ILE A 30 8.82 -15.91 -2.17
CA ILE A 30 9.19 -14.66 -1.49
C ILE A 30 8.76 -14.72 -0.02
N ASP A 31 9.73 -14.58 0.89
CA ASP A 31 9.45 -14.39 2.32
C ASP A 31 9.56 -12.90 2.70
N PHE A 32 8.40 -12.27 2.90
CA PHE A 32 8.33 -10.88 3.36
C PHE A 32 8.73 -10.70 4.84
N ASN A 33 8.83 -11.79 5.61
CA ASN A 33 9.20 -11.81 7.03
C ASN A 33 10.48 -12.64 7.27
N TRP A 34 11.41 -12.58 6.31
CA TRP A 34 12.69 -13.29 6.32
C TRP A 34 13.40 -13.19 7.66
N ARG A 35 14.03 -14.30 8.07
CA ARG A 35 14.76 -14.40 9.35
C ARG A 35 16.25 -14.68 9.17
N SER A 36 16.69 -14.92 7.94
CA SER A 36 18.08 -15.16 7.59
C SER A 36 18.49 -14.35 6.36
N HIS A 37 19.80 -14.16 6.19
CA HIS A 37 20.34 -13.50 5.00
C HIS A 37 20.11 -14.31 3.72
N ASP A 38 20.07 -15.64 3.81
CA ASP A 38 19.82 -16.51 2.65
C ASP A 38 18.36 -16.42 2.18
N ASP A 39 17.41 -16.37 3.11
CA ASP A 39 15.99 -16.16 2.79
C ASP A 39 15.78 -14.78 2.16
N LEU A 40 16.44 -13.75 2.70
CA LEU A 40 16.40 -12.40 2.15
C LEU A 40 16.96 -12.37 0.73
N ARG A 41 18.13 -12.97 0.50
CA ARG A 41 18.76 -12.98 -0.83
C ARG A 41 17.85 -13.65 -1.87
N ARG A 42 17.29 -14.82 -1.54
CA ARG A 42 16.35 -15.53 -2.42
C ARG A 42 15.10 -14.68 -2.70
N SER A 43 14.53 -14.07 -1.66
CA SER A 43 13.34 -13.22 -1.79
C SER A 43 13.61 -12.00 -2.68
N CYS A 44 14.80 -11.40 -2.57
CA CYS A 44 15.25 -10.30 -3.42
C CYS A 44 15.40 -10.71 -4.89
N GLU A 45 15.98 -11.88 -5.16
CA GLU A 45 16.11 -12.40 -6.53
C GLU A 45 14.71 -12.58 -7.16
N ARG A 46 13.79 -13.23 -6.45
CA ARG A 46 12.41 -13.44 -6.91
C ARG A 46 11.60 -12.15 -7.05
N ALA A 47 11.81 -11.19 -6.16
CA ALA A 47 11.22 -9.85 -6.28
C ALA A 47 11.69 -9.11 -7.53
N GLY A 48 12.97 -9.27 -7.90
CA GLY A 48 13.55 -8.73 -9.13
C GLY A 48 12.95 -9.32 -10.41
N GLU A 49 12.48 -10.57 -10.36
CA GLU A 49 11.76 -11.20 -11.47
C GLU A 49 10.28 -10.79 -11.49
N LEU A 50 9.62 -10.82 -10.33
CA LEU A 50 8.18 -10.60 -10.21
C LEU A 50 7.76 -9.15 -10.47
N ALA A 51 8.47 -8.16 -9.91
CA ALA A 51 8.03 -6.76 -10.03
C ALA A 51 7.99 -6.26 -11.49
N PRO A 52 9.01 -6.54 -12.35
CA PRO A 52 8.94 -6.20 -13.77
C PRO A 52 7.80 -6.90 -14.52
N MET A 53 7.46 -8.15 -14.17
CA MET A 53 6.31 -8.85 -14.78
C MET A 53 5.00 -8.12 -14.49
N LEU A 54 4.78 -7.75 -13.22
CA LEU A 54 3.60 -7.01 -12.79
C LEU A 54 3.52 -5.63 -13.45
N LEU A 55 4.64 -4.91 -13.53
CA LEU A 55 4.72 -3.60 -14.18
C LEU A 55 4.44 -3.67 -15.68
N ARG A 56 5.01 -4.66 -16.39
CA ARG A 56 4.87 -4.78 -17.85
C ARG A 56 3.43 -4.94 -18.32
N ARG A 57 2.58 -5.54 -17.50
CA ARG A 57 1.15 -5.77 -17.82
C ARG A 57 0.20 -4.84 -17.07
N ASP A 58 0.72 -3.78 -16.44
CA ASP A 58 -0.06 -2.81 -15.66
C ASP A 58 -0.92 -3.47 -14.56
N ALA A 59 -0.39 -4.52 -13.91
CA ALA A 59 -1.11 -5.26 -12.88
C ALA A 59 -1.31 -4.48 -11.57
N ILE A 60 -0.42 -3.52 -11.31
CA ILE A 60 -0.37 -2.79 -10.04
C ILE A 60 -1.27 -1.55 -10.14
N PRO A 61 -2.25 -1.39 -9.24
CA PRO A 61 -3.07 -0.18 -9.19
C PRO A 61 -2.24 1.11 -9.13
N ALA A 62 -2.62 2.10 -9.93
CA ALA A 62 -1.85 3.34 -10.08
C ALA A 62 -1.63 4.09 -8.76
N ASN A 63 -2.61 4.08 -7.86
CA ASN A 63 -2.48 4.66 -6.52
C ASN A 63 -1.42 3.97 -5.65
N ARG A 64 -1.20 2.66 -5.83
CA ARG A 64 -0.13 1.92 -5.15
C ARG A 64 1.22 2.26 -5.74
N LEU A 65 1.33 2.44 -7.05
CA LEU A 65 2.55 2.93 -7.70
C LEU A 65 2.93 4.33 -7.20
N ARG A 66 1.96 5.24 -7.12
CA ARG A 66 2.15 6.60 -6.57
C ARG A 66 2.73 6.61 -5.16
N TYR A 67 2.33 5.66 -4.31
CA TYR A 67 2.94 5.53 -2.98
C TYR A 67 4.47 5.37 -3.05
N PHE A 68 5.00 4.77 -4.12
CA PHE A 68 6.42 4.54 -4.32
C PHE A 68 7.14 5.66 -5.10
N ASP A 69 6.55 6.15 -6.19
CA ASP A 69 7.21 7.03 -7.15
C ASP A 69 6.80 8.52 -7.07
N ASP A 70 5.75 8.86 -6.33
CA ASP A 70 5.25 10.23 -6.16
C ASP A 70 5.78 10.85 -4.84
N PRO A 71 6.54 11.96 -4.90
CA PRO A 71 7.02 12.66 -3.71
C PRO A 71 5.92 13.11 -2.76
N GLU A 72 4.73 13.44 -3.26
CA GLU A 72 3.60 13.88 -2.41
C GLU A 72 3.15 12.77 -1.45
N TYR A 73 3.28 11.50 -1.86
CA TYR A 73 2.99 10.34 -1.01
C TYR A 73 4.09 10.05 0.03
N ASN A 74 5.13 10.89 0.06
CA ASN A 74 6.25 10.81 0.99
C ASN A 74 6.60 12.19 1.60
N GLY A 75 5.63 13.10 1.70
CA GLY A 75 5.82 14.41 2.32
C GLY A 75 6.50 15.46 1.43
N GLY A 76 6.43 15.29 0.11
CA GLY A 76 6.71 16.32 -0.92
C GLY A 76 8.18 16.55 -1.27
N LYS A 77 9.14 15.94 -0.56
CA LYS A 77 10.58 16.21 -0.80
C LYS A 77 11.23 15.30 -1.82
N LYS A 78 10.99 14.00 -1.68
CA LYS A 78 11.51 12.93 -2.53
C LYS A 78 10.53 11.78 -2.51
N SER A 79 10.32 11.11 -3.63
CA SER A 79 9.63 9.83 -3.66
C SER A 79 10.48 8.75 -3.00
N ARG A 80 9.88 7.59 -2.73
CA ARG A 80 10.62 6.45 -2.18
C ARG A 80 11.60 5.90 -3.23
N MET A 81 11.23 5.92 -4.50
CA MET A 81 12.11 5.60 -5.63
C MET A 81 13.33 6.53 -5.69
N GLU A 82 13.14 7.84 -5.54
CA GLU A 82 14.25 8.81 -5.53
C GLU A 82 15.19 8.62 -4.32
N ILE A 83 14.68 8.09 -3.21
CA ILE A 83 15.52 7.72 -2.06
C ILE A 83 16.43 6.53 -2.40
N PHE A 84 15.95 5.52 -3.13
CA PHE A 84 16.82 4.45 -3.62
C PHE A 84 17.90 4.99 -4.55
N ALA A 85 17.50 5.81 -5.53
CA ALA A 85 18.43 6.41 -6.47
C ALA A 85 19.50 7.26 -5.76
N GLY A 86 19.09 8.06 -4.77
CA GLY A 86 20.00 8.86 -3.95
C GLY A 86 20.97 8.04 -3.09
N ASN A 87 20.65 6.77 -2.81
CA ASN A 87 21.51 5.82 -2.11
C ASN A 87 22.35 4.95 -3.06
N GLY A 88 22.27 5.18 -4.37
CA GLY A 88 23.06 4.49 -5.38
C GLY A 88 22.43 3.22 -5.96
N THR A 89 21.15 2.94 -5.69
CA THR A 89 20.41 1.82 -6.31
C THR A 89 19.48 2.36 -7.40
N LEU A 90 19.68 1.95 -8.65
CA LEU A 90 19.03 2.56 -9.82
C LEU A 90 18.33 1.54 -10.69
N GLY A 91 17.27 1.99 -11.39
CA GLY A 91 16.54 1.16 -12.35
C GLY A 91 16.06 -0.15 -11.75
N ASP A 92 16.25 -1.25 -12.50
CA ASP A 92 15.76 -2.57 -12.13
C ASP A 92 16.44 -3.15 -10.87
N GLU A 93 17.64 -2.67 -10.50
CA GLU A 93 18.31 -3.10 -9.26
C GLU A 93 17.50 -2.77 -8.01
N ILE A 94 16.62 -1.77 -8.09
CA ILE A 94 15.70 -1.41 -7.01
C ILE A 94 14.80 -2.59 -6.66
N PHE A 95 14.33 -3.34 -7.67
CA PHE A 95 13.39 -4.43 -7.48
C PHE A 95 13.99 -5.64 -6.74
N SER A 96 15.31 -5.79 -6.83
CA SER A 96 16.08 -6.81 -6.09
C SER A 96 16.62 -6.33 -4.75
N HIS A 97 16.24 -5.13 -4.29
CA HIS A 97 16.74 -4.61 -3.03
C HIS A 97 15.88 -5.09 -1.83
N GLY A 98 16.50 -5.46 -0.69
CA GLY A 98 15.76 -5.96 0.48
C GLY A 98 14.69 -5.00 1.02
N ASN A 99 15.01 -3.71 1.11
CA ASN A 99 14.04 -2.66 1.45
C ASN A 99 12.90 -2.49 0.43
N PHE A 100 12.99 -3.04 -0.79
CA PHE A 100 11.92 -2.98 -1.77
C PHE A 100 10.80 -3.98 -1.49
N LEU A 101 11.09 -5.08 -0.79
CA LEU A 101 10.12 -6.14 -0.50
C LEU A 101 8.83 -5.63 0.16
N LYS A 102 8.93 -4.63 1.06
CA LYS A 102 7.74 -4.02 1.69
C LYS A 102 6.85 -3.25 0.69
N TYR A 103 7.43 -2.69 -0.37
CA TYR A 103 6.68 -2.01 -1.44
C TYR A 103 6.04 -3.04 -2.36
N LEU A 104 6.77 -4.09 -2.74
CA LEU A 104 6.22 -5.20 -3.50
C LEU A 104 5.04 -5.86 -2.78
N ARG A 105 5.17 -6.09 -1.46
CA ARG A 105 4.06 -6.61 -0.63
C ARG A 105 2.83 -5.71 -0.72
N TYR A 106 3.01 -4.40 -0.63
CA TYR A 106 1.92 -3.44 -0.72
C TYR A 106 1.31 -3.41 -2.14
N PHE A 107 2.13 -3.42 -3.18
CA PHE A 107 1.66 -3.47 -4.56
C PHE A 107 0.73 -4.66 -4.80
N ILE A 108 1.10 -5.84 -4.27
CA ILE A 108 0.35 -7.07 -4.45
C ILE A 108 -0.88 -7.12 -3.53
N HIS A 109 -0.70 -6.96 -2.22
CA HIS A 109 -1.73 -7.26 -1.20
C HIS A 109 -2.51 -6.03 -0.68
N GLY A 110 -2.10 -4.83 -1.07
CA GLY A 110 -2.61 -3.58 -0.50
C GLY A 110 -2.18 -3.38 0.94
N ALA A 111 -2.87 -2.47 1.63
CA ALA A 111 -2.58 -2.13 3.02
C ALA A 111 -2.49 -3.36 3.95
N ASP A 112 -1.48 -3.39 4.82
CA ASP A 112 -1.29 -4.46 5.81
C ASP A 112 -2.24 -4.33 7.03
N LEU A 113 -3.54 -4.47 6.78
CA LEU A 113 -4.60 -4.39 7.80
C LEU A 113 -5.62 -5.52 7.60
N PRO A 114 -6.29 -5.98 8.68
CA PRO A 114 -7.42 -6.89 8.56
C PRO A 114 -8.50 -6.36 7.61
N ASP A 115 -9.09 -7.23 6.80
CA ASP A 115 -10.12 -6.85 5.81
C ASP A 115 -11.31 -6.12 6.44
N GLN A 116 -11.69 -6.50 7.66
CA GLN A 116 -12.72 -5.79 8.41
C GLN A 116 -12.37 -4.30 8.60
N ILE A 117 -11.12 -3.99 8.98
CA ILE A 117 -10.65 -2.61 9.17
C ILE A 117 -10.64 -1.87 7.83
N LYS A 118 -10.18 -2.52 6.75
CA LYS A 118 -10.19 -1.95 5.40
C LYS A 118 -11.60 -1.55 4.97
N GLN A 119 -12.56 -2.46 5.14
CA GLN A 119 -13.95 -2.25 4.78
C GLN A 119 -14.64 -1.20 5.65
N GLU A 120 -14.38 -1.18 6.96
CA GLU A 120 -14.93 -0.15 7.86
C GLU A 120 -14.44 1.24 7.48
N MET A 121 -13.14 1.39 7.20
CA MET A 121 -12.57 2.66 6.73
C MET A 121 -13.14 3.08 5.39
N ALA A 122 -13.19 2.19 4.40
CA ALA A 122 -13.71 2.48 3.07
C ALA A 122 -15.19 2.92 3.12
N ARG A 123 -16.03 2.24 3.92
CA ARG A 123 -17.44 2.64 4.10
C ARG A 123 -17.60 4.00 4.73
N ALA A 124 -16.75 4.35 5.69
CA ALA A 124 -16.82 5.64 6.36
C ALA A 124 -16.31 6.80 5.48
N VAL A 125 -15.32 6.54 4.62
CA VAL A 125 -14.86 7.51 3.62
C VAL A 125 -15.93 7.71 2.54
N GLY A 126 -16.62 6.64 2.13
CA GLY A 126 -17.60 6.70 1.07
C GLY A 126 -16.92 6.89 -0.29
N ASP A 127 -17.52 7.73 -1.14
CA ASP A 127 -16.90 8.09 -2.42
C ASP A 127 -15.76 9.12 -2.20
N PRO A 128 -14.51 8.76 -2.48
CA PRO A 128 -13.35 9.63 -2.25
C PRO A 128 -13.41 10.95 -3.04
N ALA A 129 -14.18 11.02 -4.13
CA ALA A 129 -14.34 12.25 -4.91
C ALA A 129 -15.05 13.36 -4.14
N TYR A 130 -15.85 13.00 -3.12
CA TYR A 130 -16.54 13.94 -2.23
C TYR A 130 -15.86 14.09 -0.87
N PHE A 131 -14.70 13.46 -0.66
CA PHE A 131 -14.00 13.52 0.63
C PHE A 131 -13.36 14.89 0.86
N THR A 132 -13.70 15.54 1.97
CA THR A 132 -13.22 16.89 2.30
C THR A 132 -12.50 16.95 3.64
N SER A 133 -11.94 18.12 3.97
CA SER A 133 -11.36 18.38 5.28
C SER A 133 -12.38 18.29 6.44
N GLY A 134 -13.67 18.50 6.17
CA GLY A 134 -14.74 18.37 7.17
C GLY A 134 -14.94 16.92 7.64
N ASP A 135 -14.67 15.96 6.77
CA ASP A 135 -14.82 14.52 7.04
C ASP A 135 -13.64 13.95 7.82
N LEU A 136 -12.54 14.70 7.92
CA LEU A 136 -11.26 14.22 8.41
C LEU A 136 -11.25 13.93 9.91
N GLU A 137 -11.97 14.70 10.74
CA GLU A 137 -12.00 14.46 12.19
C GLU A 137 -12.68 13.13 12.55
N PRO A 138 -13.89 12.81 12.04
CA PRO A 138 -14.49 11.48 12.22
C PRO A 138 -13.58 10.33 11.75
N ILE A 139 -12.97 10.45 10.57
CA ILE A 139 -12.06 9.42 10.04
C ILE A 139 -10.83 9.23 10.94
N ARG A 140 -10.23 10.32 11.44
CA ARG A 140 -9.08 10.24 12.36
C ARG A 140 -9.44 9.54 13.67
N GLN A 141 -10.60 9.86 14.26
CA GLN A 141 -11.06 9.21 15.49
C GLN A 141 -11.29 7.71 15.28
N MET A 142 -11.90 7.35 14.16
CA MET A 142 -12.11 5.95 13.79
C MET A 142 -10.79 5.22 13.54
N ALA A 143 -9.86 5.80 12.76
CA ALA A 143 -8.55 5.22 12.50
C ALA A 143 -7.78 4.98 13.82
N ARG A 144 -7.83 5.91 14.76
CA ARG A 144 -7.24 5.76 16.09
C ARG A 144 -7.85 4.58 16.86
N ARG A 145 -9.17 4.43 16.81
CA ARG A 145 -9.89 3.30 17.45
C ARG A 145 -9.50 1.97 16.81
N LEU A 146 -9.50 1.90 15.48
CA LEU A 146 -9.17 0.69 14.72
C LEU A 146 -7.70 0.30 14.89
N ALA A 147 -6.78 1.27 14.92
CA ALA A 147 -5.37 1.01 15.20
C ALA A 147 -5.17 0.33 16.57
N ARG A 148 -5.90 0.75 17.62
CA ARG A 148 -5.85 0.08 18.93
C ARG A 148 -6.35 -1.36 18.86
N SER A 149 -7.41 -1.63 18.10
CA SER A 149 -7.94 -3.00 17.99
C SER A 149 -7.02 -3.95 17.22
N THR A 150 -6.03 -3.45 16.46
CA THR A 150 -5.01 -4.32 15.84
C THR A 150 -4.03 -4.92 16.84
N GLY A 151 -3.90 -4.36 18.05
CA GLY A 151 -2.82 -4.69 18.98
C GLY A 151 -1.43 -4.16 18.58
N ARG A 152 -1.29 -3.57 17.38
CA ARG A 152 -0.02 -2.99 16.85
C ARG A 152 0.12 -1.49 17.13
N GLY A 153 -0.98 -0.80 17.44
CA GLY A 153 -0.96 0.63 17.78
C GLY A 153 -0.27 1.50 16.71
N ALA A 154 0.71 2.30 17.10
CA ALA A 154 1.43 3.18 16.19
C ALA A 154 2.17 2.46 15.04
N GLU A 155 2.52 1.18 15.20
CA GLU A 155 3.27 0.43 14.18
C GLU A 155 2.48 0.23 12.87
N CYS A 156 1.15 0.22 12.94
CA CYS A 156 0.30 0.10 11.75
C CYS A 156 0.02 1.43 11.04
N ALA A 157 0.60 2.55 11.48
CA ALA A 157 0.30 3.87 10.92
C ALA A 157 0.53 3.94 9.41
N ASP A 158 1.59 3.31 8.91
CA ASP A 158 1.90 3.28 7.48
C ASP A 158 0.86 2.49 6.68
N ALA A 159 0.34 1.40 7.26
CA ALA A 159 -0.73 0.62 6.65
C ALA A 159 -2.05 1.43 6.56
N PHE A 160 -2.32 2.33 7.51
CA PHE A 160 -3.45 3.27 7.39
C PHE A 160 -3.25 4.32 6.30
N PHE A 161 -2.01 4.81 6.08
CA PHE A 161 -1.71 5.68 4.95
C PHE A 161 -1.96 4.98 3.62
N GLN A 162 -1.43 3.76 3.50
CA GLN A 162 -1.64 2.87 2.37
C GLN A 162 -3.13 2.63 2.12
N LEU A 163 -3.91 2.34 3.17
CA LEU A 163 -5.35 2.12 3.04
C LEU A 163 -6.09 3.36 2.53
N MET A 164 -5.78 4.55 3.04
CA MET A 164 -6.37 5.79 2.53
C MET A 164 -6.01 6.01 1.05
N SER A 165 -4.79 5.65 0.65
CA SER A 165 -4.35 5.69 -0.74
C SER A 165 -5.09 4.66 -1.60
N ASP A 166 -5.28 3.42 -1.10
CA ASP A 166 -6.05 2.35 -1.73
C ASP A 166 -7.52 2.76 -1.95
N ILE A 167 -8.11 3.50 -1.00
CA ILE A 167 -9.48 4.06 -1.11
C ILE A 167 -9.54 5.20 -2.14
N GLY A 168 -8.40 5.82 -2.50
CA GLY A 168 -8.33 6.93 -3.45
C GLY A 168 -8.32 8.32 -2.80
N VAL A 169 -8.11 8.40 -1.49
CA VAL A 169 -7.98 9.68 -0.78
C VAL A 169 -6.59 10.27 -0.99
N GLY A 170 -6.53 11.58 -1.21
CA GLY A 170 -5.29 12.32 -1.48
C GLY A 170 -4.25 12.25 -0.34
N PRO A 171 -2.95 12.44 -0.67
CA PRO A 171 -1.83 12.20 0.23
C PRO A 171 -1.85 13.07 1.49
N ASP A 172 -2.35 14.30 1.42
CA ASP A 172 -2.46 15.20 2.58
C ASP A 172 -3.37 14.64 3.67
N TYR A 173 -4.54 14.14 3.28
CA TYR A 173 -5.50 13.53 4.19
C TYR A 173 -4.99 12.17 4.70
N ALA A 174 -4.40 11.36 3.82
CA ALA A 174 -3.76 10.10 4.21
C ALA A 174 -2.65 10.32 5.26
N GLU A 175 -1.81 11.34 5.09
CA GLU A 175 -0.76 11.69 6.05
C GLU A 175 -1.35 12.20 7.38
N SER A 176 -2.47 12.93 7.34
CA SER A 176 -3.17 13.35 8.56
C SER A 176 -3.71 12.15 9.36
N VAL A 177 -4.26 11.14 8.69
CA VAL A 177 -4.66 9.87 9.31
C VAL A 177 -3.45 9.13 9.89
N ARG A 178 -2.38 8.99 9.11
CA ARG A 178 -1.12 8.36 9.55
C ARG A 178 -0.55 9.02 10.81
N LYS A 179 -0.45 10.35 10.83
CA LYS A 179 0.01 11.12 12.00
C LYS A 179 -0.85 10.86 13.23
N THR A 180 -2.16 10.73 13.05
CA THR A 180 -3.10 10.41 14.13
C THR A 180 -2.87 9.01 14.68
N VAL A 181 -2.66 8.01 13.82
CA VAL A 181 -2.37 6.64 14.25
C VAL A 181 -1.03 6.55 14.97
N LYS A 182 -0.01 7.32 14.55
CA LYS A 182 1.29 7.41 15.24
C LYS A 182 1.18 7.87 16.71
N THR A 183 0.08 8.52 17.11
CA THR A 183 -0.13 8.92 18.51
C THR A 183 -0.75 7.81 19.37
N VAL A 184 -1.11 6.67 18.79
CA VAL A 184 -1.68 5.53 19.51
C VAL A 184 -0.57 4.81 20.26
N ARG A 185 -0.81 4.59 21.55
CA ARG A 185 0.03 3.75 22.41
C ARG A 185 -0.48 2.33 22.41
#